data_AF-T0ZE61-F1
#
_entry.id   AF-T0ZE61-F1
#
_cell.length_a   1.000
_cell.length_b   1.000
_cell.length_c   1.000
_cell.angle_alpha   90.00
_cell.angle_beta   90.00
_cell.angle_gamma   90.00
#
_symmetry.space_group_name_H-M   'P 1'
#
loop_
_entity.id
_entity.type
_entity.pdbx_description
1 polymer ?
#
loop_
_entity_poly.entity_id
_entity_poly.type
_entity_poly.pdbx_seq_one_letter_code
_entity_poly.pdbx_strand_id
1 'polypeptide(L)'
;QTITNVIASALSLGKKVLFVSEKLAALEVVRHRLNQAGLGNFCLELHSHKTQKKKFIEDIASRIEEQFPAPAQFQAKLTTLQRQKGELARYAELMGSRVGNALGLTVNEIFWSAERRRQALGEISLAIKAIAFPDASAWTLDDIESRTTRLSALAALHDVICHFDTRHPWWGFQPRPLAPSDDEAIGRIIQGALDAAVHSDAAALQVCNAFGAPEQTDLHAAAKTRALLEQLPPPPGTVDFSLLRRMFDPDSDPSGQFSSRLLSEVTAVVGKAR
;
A
#
# COMPACT_ATOMS: atom_id res chain seq x y z
N GLN A 1 15.43 -38.84 14.45
CA GLN A 1 14.10 -39.36 14.11
C GLN A 1 14.16 -40.09 12.78
N THR A 2 14.53 -39.42 11.67
CA THR A 2 14.61 -40.07 10.34
C THR A 2 15.50 -41.32 10.30
N ILE A 3 16.77 -41.23 10.75
CA ILE A 3 17.70 -42.37 10.76
C ILE A 3 17.15 -43.55 11.60
N THR A 4 16.66 -43.26 12.81
CA THR A 4 16.05 -44.26 13.71
C THR A 4 14.88 -44.97 13.03
N ASN A 5 14.00 -44.24 12.34
CA ASN A 5 12.86 -44.83 11.63
C ASN A 5 13.30 -45.70 10.45
N VAL A 6 14.33 -45.29 9.71
CA VAL A 6 14.90 -46.09 8.61
C VAL A 6 15.49 -47.39 9.14
N ILE A 7 16.25 -47.34 10.24
CA ILE A 7 16.80 -48.53 10.90
C ILE A 7 15.68 -49.45 11.39
N ALA A 8 14.68 -48.90 12.09
CA ALA A 8 13.52 -49.66 12.56
C ALA A 8 12.78 -50.36 11.42
N SER A 9 12.58 -49.67 10.30
CA SER A 9 11.94 -50.24 9.11
C SER A 9 12.80 -51.32 8.43
N ALA A 10 14.12 -51.19 8.44
CA ALA A 10 15.02 -52.21 7.92
C ALA A 10 15.02 -53.46 8.83
N LEU A 11 15.01 -53.27 10.15
CA LEU A 11 14.87 -54.35 11.14
C LEU A 11 13.53 -55.08 10.98
N SER A 12 12.42 -54.37 10.76
CA SER A 12 11.11 -55.01 10.51
C SER A 12 11.07 -55.84 9.23
N LEU A 13 11.96 -55.57 8.28
CA LEU A 13 12.15 -56.36 7.06
C LEU A 13 13.18 -57.49 7.22
N GLY A 14 13.68 -57.73 8.44
CA GLY A 14 14.69 -58.75 8.73
C GLY A 14 16.10 -58.43 8.23
N LYS A 15 16.39 -57.17 7.88
CA LYS A 15 17.70 -56.76 7.37
C LYS A 15 18.69 -56.51 8.51
N LYS A 16 19.96 -56.82 8.27
CA LYS A 16 21.08 -56.44 9.14
C LYS A 16 21.55 -55.04 8.76
N VAL A 17 21.70 -54.15 9.73
CA VAL A 17 22.11 -52.75 9.51
C VAL A 17 23.39 -52.45 10.29
N LEU A 18 24.44 -52.04 9.58
CA LEU A 18 25.65 -51.48 10.17
C LEU A 18 25.56 -49.95 10.10
N PHE A 19 25.38 -49.30 11.25
CA PHE A 19 25.36 -47.85 11.34
C PHE A 19 26.75 -47.32 11.72
N VAL A 20 27.33 -46.49 10.86
CA VAL A 20 28.67 -45.90 11.05
C VAL A 20 28.54 -44.38 11.08
N SER A 21 29.30 -43.73 11.95
CA SER A 21 29.40 -42.28 12.05
C SER A 21 30.79 -41.90 12.51
N GLU A 22 31.30 -40.77 12.03
CA GLU A 22 32.57 -40.18 12.47
C GLU A 22 32.51 -39.71 13.93
N LYS A 23 31.37 -39.15 14.35
CA LYS A 23 31.17 -38.59 15.69
C LYS A 23 30.46 -39.58 16.60
N LEU A 24 31.05 -39.84 17.78
CA LEU A 24 30.46 -40.68 18.84
C LEU A 24 29.09 -40.17 19.28
N ALA A 25 28.92 -38.84 19.42
CA ALA A 25 27.64 -38.24 19.81
C ALA A 25 26.48 -38.63 18.88
N ALA A 26 26.72 -38.79 17.58
CA ALA A 26 25.68 -39.22 16.65
C ALA A 26 25.30 -40.70 16.84
N LEU A 27 26.27 -41.57 17.16
CA LEU A 27 26.01 -42.96 17.52
C LEU A 27 25.15 -43.05 18.79
N GLU A 28 25.52 -42.27 19.83
CA GLU A 28 24.81 -42.23 21.10
C GLU A 28 23.38 -41.70 20.95
N VAL A 29 23.16 -40.64 20.16
CA VAL A 29 21.83 -40.07 19.92
C VAL A 29 20.94 -41.05 19.18
N VAL A 30 21.46 -41.75 18.16
CA VAL A 30 20.68 -42.75 17.41
C VAL A 30 20.36 -43.94 18.30
N ARG A 31 21.34 -44.43 19.07
CA ARG A 31 21.14 -45.50 20.04
C ARG A 31 20.10 -45.14 21.09
N HIS A 32 20.22 -43.96 21.70
CA HIS A 32 19.29 -43.52 22.74
C HIS A 32 17.85 -43.51 22.20
N ARG A 33 17.66 -43.06 20.95
CA ARG A 33 16.35 -43.10 20.28
C ARG A 33 15.87 -44.53 19.98
N LEU A 34 16.75 -45.44 19.57
CA LEU A 34 16.41 -46.85 19.38
C LEU A 34 16.01 -47.49 20.73
N ASN A 35 16.72 -47.19 21.81
CA ASN A 35 16.36 -47.63 23.17
C ASN A 35 15.00 -47.09 23.60
N GLN A 36 14.74 -45.79 23.42
CA GLN A 36 13.43 -45.18 23.69
C GLN A 36 12.29 -45.81 22.87
N ALA A 37 12.60 -46.29 21.66
CA ALA A 37 11.65 -47.00 20.80
C ALA A 37 11.51 -48.50 21.14
N GLY A 38 12.20 -49.00 22.17
CA GLY A 38 12.21 -50.43 22.54
C GLY A 38 13.03 -51.32 21.61
N LEU A 39 13.84 -50.73 20.73
CA LEU A 39 14.69 -51.45 19.76
C LEU A 39 16.14 -51.62 20.25
N GLY A 40 16.44 -51.21 21.48
CA GLY A 40 17.79 -51.27 22.06
C GLY A 40 18.38 -52.67 22.11
N ASN A 41 17.55 -53.68 22.38
CA ASN A 41 17.98 -55.06 22.51
C ASN A 41 18.45 -55.65 21.17
N PHE A 42 18.01 -55.07 20.05
CA PHE A 42 18.46 -55.41 18.69
C PHE A 42 19.72 -54.64 18.26
N CYS A 43 20.22 -53.71 19.08
CA CYS A 43 21.37 -52.86 18.75
C CYS A 43 22.65 -53.39 19.40
N LEU A 44 23.60 -53.87 18.60
CA LEU A 44 24.93 -54.24 19.09
C LEU A 44 25.91 -53.08 18.90
N GLU A 45 26.46 -52.56 20.00
CA GLU A 45 27.47 -51.51 19.96
C GLU A 45 28.87 -52.11 19.81
N LEU A 46 29.60 -51.67 18.80
CA LEU A 46 30.99 -52.04 18.55
C LEU A 46 31.88 -50.79 18.64
N HIS A 47 32.05 -50.24 19.85
CA HIS A 47 33.07 -49.22 20.12
C HIS A 47 34.22 -49.82 20.94
N SER A 48 35.46 -49.34 20.71
CA SER A 48 36.70 -50.04 21.07
C SER A 48 36.82 -50.44 22.55
N HIS A 49 37.04 -51.73 22.76
CA HIS A 49 37.31 -52.42 24.02
C HIS A 49 38.50 -51.85 24.80
N LYS A 50 38.26 -51.48 26.08
CA LYS A 50 39.24 -51.74 27.14
C LYS A 50 38.68 -52.32 28.44
N THR A 51 37.36 -52.47 28.63
CA THR A 51 36.86 -52.98 29.92
C THR A 51 35.52 -53.71 29.80
N GLN A 52 35.53 -55.04 29.61
CA GLN A 52 34.45 -56.02 29.87
C GLN A 52 34.01 -56.87 28.66
N LYS A 53 34.91 -57.74 28.15
CA LYS A 53 34.50 -58.90 27.33
C LYS A 53 33.38 -59.71 28.01
N LYS A 54 33.41 -59.80 29.34
CA LYS A 54 32.39 -60.48 30.14
C LYS A 54 31.00 -59.86 29.96
N LYS A 55 30.89 -58.53 30.10
CA LYS A 55 29.63 -57.79 29.91
C LYS A 55 29.09 -57.89 28.49
N PHE A 56 29.98 -57.89 27.48
CA PHE A 56 29.58 -58.11 26.09
C PHE A 56 28.94 -59.50 25.88
N ILE A 57 29.53 -60.55 26.47
CA ILE A 57 28.97 -61.91 26.40
C ILE A 57 27.67 -62.02 27.19
N GLU A 58 27.60 -61.40 28.38
CA GLU A 58 26.38 -61.33 29.19
C GLU A 58 25.24 -60.60 28.45
N ASP A 59 25.53 -59.49 27.77
CA ASP A 59 24.56 -58.74 26.95
C ASP A 59 24.06 -59.57 25.77
N ILE A 60 24.92 -60.34 25.11
CA ILE A 60 24.51 -61.25 24.02
C ILE A 60 23.63 -62.39 24.57
N ALA A 61 24.04 -63.02 25.67
CA ALA A 61 23.28 -64.11 26.28
C ALA A 61 21.87 -63.64 26.68
N SER A 62 21.78 -62.48 27.36
CA SER A 62 20.51 -61.86 27.75
C SER A 62 19.57 -61.62 26.55
N ARG A 63 20.11 -61.17 25.42
CA ARG A 63 19.32 -60.90 24.20
C ARG A 63 18.88 -62.17 23.47
N ILE A 64 19.65 -63.26 23.56
CA ILE A 64 19.28 -64.57 22.98
C ILE A 64 18.13 -65.20 23.78
N GLU A 65 18.11 -65.00 25.09
CA GLU A 65 17.09 -65.54 26.00
C GLU A 65 15.81 -64.70 26.04
N GLU A 66 15.86 -63.45 25.56
CA GLU A 66 14.73 -62.54 25.56
C GLU A 66 13.60 -62.97 24.60
N GLN A 67 12.37 -62.93 25.12
CA GLN A 67 11.16 -63.13 24.33
C GLN A 67 10.38 -61.82 24.22
N PHE A 68 10.04 -61.44 22.99
CA PHE A 68 9.29 -60.21 22.71
C PHE A 68 7.84 -60.57 22.37
N PRO A 69 6.89 -60.46 23.33
CA PRO A 69 5.48 -60.69 23.04
C PRO A 69 4.95 -59.61 22.09
N ALA A 70 3.96 -59.97 21.28
CA ALA A 70 3.29 -59.02 20.40
C ALA A 70 2.66 -57.89 21.25
N PRO A 71 2.88 -56.60 20.89
CA PRO A 71 2.30 -55.50 21.65
C PRO A 71 0.77 -55.57 21.62
N ALA A 72 0.12 -55.51 22.78
CA ALA A 72 -1.34 -55.63 22.91
C ALA A 72 -2.13 -54.61 22.06
N GLN A 73 -1.55 -53.43 21.80
CA GLN A 73 -2.18 -52.36 21.02
C GLN A 73 -1.71 -52.28 19.56
N PHE A 74 -0.96 -53.27 19.06
CA PHE A 74 -0.37 -53.21 17.73
C PHE A 74 -1.41 -53.00 16.62
N GLN A 75 -2.49 -53.78 16.61
CA GLN A 75 -3.56 -53.66 15.62
C GLN A 75 -4.30 -52.31 15.70
N ALA A 76 -4.56 -51.80 16.90
CA ALA A 76 -5.21 -50.51 17.11
C ALA A 76 -4.35 -49.34 16.57
N LYS A 77 -3.03 -49.38 16.82
CA LYS A 77 -2.09 -48.40 16.28
C LYS A 77 -1.97 -48.48 14.76
N LEU A 78 -1.95 -49.70 14.21
CA LEU A 78 -1.88 -49.93 12.77
C LEU A 78 -3.12 -49.38 12.04
N THR A 79 -4.31 -49.61 12.61
CA THR A 79 -5.58 -49.05 12.11
C THR A 79 -5.57 -47.51 12.14
N THR A 80 -5.06 -46.93 13.23
CA THR A 80 -4.93 -45.46 13.36
C THR A 80 -3.99 -44.89 12.30
N LEU A 81 -2.85 -45.53 12.06
CA LEU A 81 -1.89 -45.12 11.04
C LEU A 81 -2.49 -45.21 9.63
N GLN A 82 -3.22 -46.29 9.32
CA GLN A 82 -3.89 -46.44 8.02
C GLN A 82 -4.92 -45.33 7.80
N ARG A 83 -5.72 -44.99 8.82
CA ARG A 83 -6.67 -43.87 8.76
C ARG A 83 -5.97 -42.53 8.48
N GLN A 84 -4.94 -42.21 9.25
CA GLN A 84 -4.17 -40.97 9.09
C GLN A 84 -3.50 -40.88 7.71
N LYS A 85 -2.94 -42.00 7.22
CA LYS A 85 -2.37 -42.08 5.87
C LYS A 85 -3.44 -41.82 4.80
N GLY A 86 -4.65 -42.37 4.97
CA GLY A 86 -5.78 -42.11 4.09
C GLY A 86 -6.22 -40.65 4.09
N GLU A 87 -6.30 -40.02 5.26
CA GLU A 87 -6.63 -38.60 5.40
C GLU A 87 -5.61 -37.69 4.69
N LEU A 88 -4.31 -37.95 4.88
CA LEU A 88 -3.24 -37.21 4.23
C LEU A 88 -3.23 -37.42 2.70
N ALA A 89 -3.46 -38.65 2.24
CA ALA A 89 -3.55 -38.96 0.81
C ALA A 89 -4.72 -38.21 0.16
N ARG A 90 -5.90 -38.23 0.80
CA ARG A 90 -7.08 -37.49 0.34
C ARG A 90 -6.82 -35.98 0.31
N TYR A 91 -6.15 -35.45 1.33
CA TYR A 91 -5.79 -34.04 1.35
C TYR A 91 -4.87 -33.67 0.18
N ALA A 92 -3.84 -34.49 -0.08
CA ALA A 92 -2.93 -34.27 -1.21
C ALA A 92 -3.65 -34.33 -2.56
N GLU A 93 -4.58 -35.27 -2.72
CA GLU A 93 -5.43 -35.38 -3.91
C GLU A 93 -6.31 -34.13 -4.11
N LEU A 94 -6.97 -33.67 -3.05
CA LEU A 94 -7.79 -32.44 -3.08
C LEU A 94 -6.96 -31.21 -3.45
N MET A 95 -5.77 -31.06 -2.85
CA MET A 95 -4.85 -29.96 -3.19
C MET A 95 -4.39 -30.01 -4.65
N GLY A 96 -4.23 -31.21 -5.22
CA GLY A 96 -3.89 -31.41 -6.63
C GLY A 96 -5.08 -31.30 -7.60
N SER A 97 -6.31 -31.23 -7.09
CA SER A 97 -7.52 -31.19 -7.92
C SER A 97 -7.76 -29.81 -8.55
N ARG A 98 -8.42 -29.78 -9.71
CA ARG A 98 -8.78 -28.56 -10.47
C ARG A 98 -10.28 -28.28 -10.36
N VAL A 99 -10.79 -28.17 -9.13
CA VAL A 99 -12.24 -28.02 -8.88
C VAL A 99 -12.59 -26.54 -8.68
N GLY A 100 -13.75 -26.12 -9.20
CA GLY A 100 -14.38 -24.85 -8.84
C GLY A 100 -13.73 -23.60 -9.45
N ASN A 101 -12.98 -23.73 -10.55
CA ASN A 101 -12.47 -22.58 -11.29
C ASN A 101 -12.38 -22.85 -12.81
N ALA A 102 -12.72 -21.86 -13.63
CA ALA A 102 -12.68 -21.93 -15.09
C ALA A 102 -11.25 -21.80 -15.66
N LEU A 103 -10.28 -21.36 -14.84
CA LEU A 103 -8.86 -21.23 -15.20
C LEU A 103 -8.15 -22.58 -15.28
N GLY A 104 -8.79 -23.65 -14.79
CA GLY A 104 -8.20 -24.97 -14.71
C GLY A 104 -7.01 -25.03 -13.76
N LEU A 105 -6.88 -24.14 -12.78
CA LEU A 105 -5.81 -24.18 -11.78
C LEU A 105 -6.10 -25.23 -10.70
N THR A 106 -5.04 -25.83 -10.18
CA THR A 106 -5.12 -26.68 -9.00
C THR A 106 -5.39 -25.83 -7.76
N VAL A 107 -6.05 -26.43 -6.76
CA VAL A 107 -6.27 -25.77 -5.46
C VAL A 107 -4.96 -25.28 -4.87
N ASN A 108 -3.89 -26.07 -4.97
CA ASN A 108 -2.55 -25.69 -4.53
C ASN A 108 -2.01 -24.43 -5.22
N GLU A 109 -2.12 -24.35 -6.55
CA GLU A 109 -1.69 -23.16 -7.31
C GLU A 109 -2.45 -21.91 -6.86
N ILE A 110 -3.75 -22.01 -6.60
CA ILE A 110 -4.57 -20.89 -6.12
C ILE A 110 -4.11 -20.43 -4.74
N PHE A 111 -3.98 -21.35 -3.78
CA PHE A 111 -3.55 -21.02 -2.42
C PHE A 111 -2.18 -20.36 -2.38
N TRP A 112 -1.19 -20.92 -3.08
CA TRP A 112 0.15 -20.34 -3.14
C TRP A 112 0.18 -19.02 -3.89
N SER A 113 -0.59 -18.87 -4.97
CA SER A 113 -0.66 -17.59 -5.68
C SER A 113 -1.27 -16.50 -4.80
N ALA A 114 -2.31 -16.85 -4.05
CA ALA A 114 -2.96 -15.94 -3.11
C ALA A 114 -2.01 -15.55 -1.96
N GLU A 115 -1.29 -16.51 -1.39
CA GLU A 115 -0.35 -16.27 -0.28
C GLU A 115 0.85 -15.43 -0.73
N ARG A 116 1.41 -15.72 -1.91
CA ARG A 116 2.50 -14.91 -2.48
C ARG A 116 2.09 -13.45 -2.66
N ARG A 117 0.88 -13.21 -3.20
CA ARG A 117 0.34 -11.84 -3.37
C ARG A 117 0.07 -11.16 -2.04
N ARG A 118 -0.47 -11.88 -1.06
CA ARG A 118 -0.68 -11.38 0.30
C ARG A 118 0.63 -10.89 0.93
N GLN A 119 1.71 -11.67 0.80
CA GLN A 119 3.03 -11.30 1.31
C GLN A 119 3.60 -10.08 0.59
N ALA A 120 3.44 -10.00 -0.74
CA ALA A 120 3.89 -8.86 -1.52
C ALA A 120 3.13 -7.56 -1.19
N LEU A 121 1.85 -7.65 -0.82
CA LEU A 121 0.98 -6.49 -0.53
C LEU A 121 1.09 -5.96 0.90
N GLY A 122 1.64 -6.73 1.84
CA GLY A 122 1.80 -6.32 3.25
C GLY A 122 0.47 -5.89 3.89
N GLU A 123 0.46 -4.71 4.52
CA GLU A 123 -0.71 -4.16 5.25
C GLU A 123 -1.92 -3.92 4.34
N ILE A 124 -1.70 -3.59 3.06
CA ILE A 124 -2.76 -3.30 2.08
C ILE A 124 -3.57 -4.56 1.76
N SER A 125 -3.02 -5.76 2.02
CA SER A 125 -3.73 -7.02 1.77
C SER A 125 -5.06 -7.10 2.50
N LEU A 126 -5.22 -6.48 3.68
CA LEU A 126 -6.46 -6.55 4.43
C LEU A 126 -7.59 -5.78 3.74
N ALA A 127 -7.29 -4.59 3.23
CA ALA A 127 -8.24 -3.77 2.49
C ALA A 127 -8.65 -4.46 1.16
N ILE A 128 -7.69 -5.05 0.45
CA ILE A 128 -7.97 -5.77 -0.80
C ILE A 128 -8.83 -7.02 -0.54
N LYS A 129 -8.61 -7.74 0.56
CA LYS A 129 -9.43 -8.91 0.92
C LYS A 129 -10.91 -8.58 1.16
N ALA A 130 -11.23 -7.34 1.52
CA ALA A 130 -12.62 -6.92 1.69
C ALA A 130 -13.36 -6.82 0.34
N ILE A 131 -12.63 -6.71 -0.77
CA ILE A 131 -13.19 -6.67 -2.12
C ILE A 131 -13.47 -8.10 -2.56
N ALA A 132 -14.76 -8.46 -2.59
CA ALA A 132 -15.22 -9.77 -3.04
C ALA A 132 -15.69 -9.73 -4.50
N PHE A 133 -15.32 -10.75 -5.25
CA PHE A 133 -15.77 -10.99 -6.62
C PHE A 133 -16.56 -12.30 -6.66
N PRO A 134 -17.90 -12.26 -6.55
CA PRO A 134 -18.73 -13.46 -6.44
C PRO A 134 -18.60 -14.41 -7.64
N ASP A 135 -18.29 -13.87 -8.81
CA ASP A 135 -18.18 -14.56 -10.10
C ASP A 135 -16.73 -14.97 -10.45
N ALA A 136 -15.75 -14.74 -9.56
CA ALA A 136 -14.33 -14.97 -9.86
C ALA A 136 -13.97 -16.41 -10.24
N SER A 137 -14.74 -17.40 -9.75
CA SER A 137 -14.56 -18.80 -10.13
C SER A 137 -14.90 -19.08 -11.59
N ALA A 138 -15.74 -18.26 -12.23
CA ALA A 138 -16.15 -18.41 -13.62
C ALA A 138 -15.22 -17.68 -14.60
N TRP A 139 -14.26 -16.89 -14.12
CA TRP A 139 -13.40 -16.09 -14.98
C TRP A 139 -12.42 -16.95 -15.79
N THR A 140 -12.32 -16.61 -17.07
CA THR A 140 -11.31 -17.15 -17.99
C THR A 140 -9.99 -16.38 -17.89
N LEU A 141 -8.95 -16.82 -18.61
CA LEU A 141 -7.69 -16.08 -18.70
C LEU A 141 -7.91 -14.71 -19.36
N ASP A 142 -8.68 -14.64 -20.45
CA ASP A 142 -9.05 -13.40 -21.14
C ASP A 142 -9.82 -12.44 -20.22
N ASP A 143 -10.72 -12.97 -19.38
CA ASP A 143 -11.45 -12.17 -18.40
C ASP A 143 -10.52 -11.48 -17.41
N ILE A 144 -9.50 -12.19 -16.94
CA ILE A 144 -8.49 -11.67 -16.02
C ILE A 144 -7.64 -10.63 -16.73
N GLU A 145 -7.19 -10.89 -17.96
CA GLU A 145 -6.38 -9.96 -18.73
C GLU A 145 -7.15 -8.65 -19.00
N SER A 146 -8.39 -8.75 -19.49
CA SER A 146 -9.27 -7.60 -19.73
C SER A 146 -9.50 -6.76 -18.48
N ARG A 147 -9.76 -7.40 -17.32
CA ARG A 147 -9.94 -6.71 -16.04
C ARG A 147 -8.64 -6.06 -15.55
N THR A 148 -7.52 -6.76 -15.70
CA THR A 148 -6.20 -6.23 -15.31
C THR A 148 -5.86 -5.00 -16.12
N THR A 149 -6.05 -5.04 -17.45
CA THR A 149 -5.82 -3.90 -18.35
C THR A 149 -6.68 -2.69 -17.98
N ARG A 150 -7.97 -2.90 -17.68
CA ARG A 150 -8.86 -1.81 -17.21
C ARG A 150 -8.40 -1.23 -15.89
N LEU A 151 -8.02 -2.08 -14.93
CA LEU A 151 -7.53 -1.65 -13.63
C LEU A 151 -6.22 -0.86 -13.76
N SER A 152 -5.31 -1.30 -14.63
CA SER A 152 -4.07 -0.59 -14.95
C SER A 152 -4.34 0.77 -15.59
N ALA A 153 -5.31 0.87 -16.50
CA ALA A 153 -5.71 2.16 -17.09
C ALA A 153 -6.29 3.10 -16.03
N LEU A 154 -7.14 2.59 -15.12
CA LEU A 154 -7.68 3.37 -14.00
C LEU A 154 -6.57 3.81 -13.03
N ALA A 155 -5.60 2.93 -12.74
CA ALA A 155 -4.46 3.27 -11.90
C ALA A 155 -3.62 4.40 -12.51
N ALA A 156 -3.33 4.32 -13.83
CA ALA A 156 -2.62 5.38 -14.53
C ALA A 156 -3.38 6.72 -14.50
N LEU A 157 -4.71 6.71 -14.65
CA LEU A 157 -5.54 7.92 -14.51
C LEU A 157 -5.51 8.46 -13.08
N HIS A 158 -5.58 7.58 -12.09
CA HIS A 158 -5.49 7.95 -10.67
C HIS A 158 -4.14 8.57 -10.33
N ASP A 159 -3.02 8.09 -10.89
CA ASP A 159 -1.70 8.67 -10.65
C ASP A 159 -1.60 10.12 -11.17
N VAL A 160 -2.33 10.45 -12.23
CA VAL A 160 -2.37 11.81 -12.81
C VAL A 160 -3.31 12.73 -12.02
N ILE A 161 -4.50 12.24 -11.68
CA ILE A 161 -5.59 13.04 -11.08
C ILE A 161 -5.44 13.10 -9.53
N CYS A 162 -4.73 12.13 -8.94
CA CYS A 162 -4.68 11.87 -7.51
C CYS A 162 -6.10 11.73 -6.92
N HIS A 163 -6.57 12.76 -6.22
CA HIS A 163 -7.84 12.77 -5.51
C HIS A 163 -8.80 13.75 -6.18
N PHE A 164 -10.04 13.31 -6.39
CA PHE A 164 -11.13 14.15 -6.83
C PHE A 164 -11.93 14.64 -5.61
N ASP A 165 -11.38 15.60 -4.86
CA ASP A 165 -12.01 16.23 -3.69
C ASP A 165 -12.27 17.73 -3.94
N THR A 166 -12.80 18.45 -2.95
CA THR A 166 -13.11 19.89 -3.06
C THR A 166 -11.90 20.79 -3.39
N ARG A 167 -10.68 20.26 -3.29
CA ARG A 167 -9.44 20.99 -3.60
C ARG A 167 -8.96 20.69 -5.03
N HIS A 168 -9.54 19.70 -5.70
CA HIS A 168 -9.18 19.37 -7.07
C HIS A 168 -9.62 20.50 -8.03
N PRO A 169 -8.78 20.98 -8.96
CA PRO A 169 -9.13 22.08 -9.87
C PRO A 169 -10.38 21.82 -10.72
N TRP A 170 -10.65 20.55 -11.00
CA TRP A 170 -11.84 20.10 -11.74
C TRP A 170 -12.99 19.65 -10.83
N TRP A 171 -12.94 19.94 -9.53
CA TRP A 171 -14.00 19.54 -8.61
C TRP A 171 -15.36 20.11 -9.03
N GLY A 172 -16.38 19.25 -9.06
CA GLY A 172 -17.71 19.61 -9.56
C GLY A 172 -17.86 19.57 -11.08
N PHE A 173 -16.78 19.35 -11.83
CA PHE A 173 -16.84 19.10 -13.27
C PHE A 173 -17.30 17.66 -13.54
N GLN A 174 -18.59 17.49 -13.81
CA GLN A 174 -19.19 16.22 -14.21
C GLN A 174 -19.68 16.34 -15.66
N PRO A 175 -18.79 16.18 -16.64
CA PRO A 175 -19.19 16.29 -18.03
C PRO A 175 -20.21 15.20 -18.35
N ARG A 176 -21.33 15.60 -18.95
CA ARG A 176 -22.17 14.69 -19.74
C ARG A 176 -21.44 14.51 -21.07
N PRO A 177 -21.46 13.30 -21.65
CA PRO A 177 -20.32 12.69 -22.37
C PRO A 177 -19.47 13.67 -23.17
N LEU A 178 -18.16 13.68 -22.89
CA LEU A 178 -17.15 14.44 -23.65
C LEU A 178 -17.02 13.85 -25.05
N ALA A 179 -17.36 14.64 -26.06
CA ALA A 179 -17.05 14.32 -27.44
C ALA A 179 -15.55 14.54 -27.70
N PRO A 180 -14.93 13.83 -28.68
CA PRO A 180 -13.52 14.00 -29.03
C PRO A 180 -13.09 15.40 -29.50
N SER A 181 -14.03 16.35 -29.64
CA SER A 181 -13.76 17.74 -30.04
C SER A 181 -13.98 18.74 -28.91
N ASP A 182 -14.49 18.28 -27.76
CA ASP A 182 -14.75 19.13 -26.60
C ASP A 182 -13.45 19.52 -25.89
N ASP A 183 -12.38 18.74 -26.06
CA ASP A 183 -11.05 19.02 -25.54
C ASP A 183 -10.49 20.35 -26.08
N GLU A 184 -10.61 20.61 -27.38
CA GLU A 184 -10.22 21.89 -27.98
C GLU A 184 -11.07 23.06 -27.49
N ALA A 185 -12.38 22.82 -27.29
CA ALA A 185 -13.29 23.84 -26.79
C ALA A 185 -12.97 24.19 -25.34
N ILE A 186 -12.77 23.17 -24.50
CA ILE A 186 -12.37 23.31 -23.09
C ILE A 186 -11.01 24.01 -23.01
N GLY A 187 -10.04 23.58 -23.82
CA GLY A 187 -8.71 24.19 -23.89
C GLY A 187 -8.78 25.68 -24.24
N ARG A 188 -9.60 26.06 -25.23
CA ARG A 188 -9.82 27.47 -25.61
C ARG A 188 -10.46 28.28 -24.48
N ILE A 189 -11.46 27.74 -23.80
CA ILE A 189 -12.15 28.43 -22.69
C ILE A 189 -11.17 28.64 -21.51
N ILE A 190 -10.41 27.60 -21.15
CA ILE A 190 -9.43 27.68 -20.06
C ILE A 190 -8.31 28.66 -20.40
N GLN A 191 -7.79 28.63 -21.62
CA GLN A 191 -6.76 29.58 -22.04
C GLN A 191 -7.28 31.02 -22.00
N GLY A 192 -8.49 31.27 -22.52
CA GLY A 192 -9.11 32.59 -22.46
C GLY A 192 -9.36 33.07 -21.02
N ALA A 193 -9.77 32.17 -20.13
CA ALA A 193 -9.95 32.49 -18.71
C ALA A 193 -8.61 32.77 -18.01
N LEU A 194 -7.56 32.03 -18.34
CA LEU A 194 -6.21 32.24 -17.83
C LEU A 194 -5.66 33.59 -18.28
N ASP A 195 -5.75 33.89 -19.57
CA ASP A 195 -5.30 35.17 -20.12
C ASP A 195 -6.04 36.32 -19.46
N ALA A 196 -7.37 36.23 -19.30
CA ALA A 196 -8.16 37.25 -18.61
C ALA A 196 -7.77 37.41 -17.13
N ALA A 197 -7.48 36.32 -16.43
CA ALA A 197 -7.02 36.36 -15.04
C ALA A 197 -5.66 37.04 -14.90
N VAL A 198 -4.70 36.72 -15.78
CA VAL A 198 -3.36 37.35 -15.81
C VAL A 198 -3.47 38.85 -16.09
N HIS A 199 -4.29 39.24 -17.06
CA HIS A 199 -4.52 40.66 -17.35
C HIS A 199 -5.19 41.38 -16.18
N SER A 200 -6.16 40.74 -15.52
CA SER A 200 -6.83 41.31 -14.35
C SER A 200 -5.88 41.49 -13.17
N ASP A 201 -5.00 40.52 -12.92
CA ASP A 201 -3.99 40.59 -11.86
C ASP A 201 -2.96 41.71 -12.12
N ALA A 202 -2.48 41.81 -13.35
CA ALA A 202 -1.58 42.90 -13.77
C ALA A 202 -2.24 44.28 -13.63
N ALA A 203 -3.52 44.42 -14.02
CA ALA A 203 -4.28 45.66 -13.86
C ALA A 203 -4.50 46.00 -12.38
N ALA A 204 -4.80 45.00 -11.53
CA ALA A 204 -4.94 45.20 -10.08
C ALA A 204 -3.63 45.71 -9.46
N LEU A 205 -2.48 45.15 -9.84
CA LEU A 205 -1.16 45.63 -9.40
C LEU A 205 -0.88 47.07 -9.83
N GLN A 206 -1.25 47.46 -11.06
CA GLN A 206 -1.12 48.84 -11.52
C GLN A 206 -1.95 49.82 -10.70
N VAL A 207 -3.18 49.43 -10.33
CA VAL A 207 -4.04 50.23 -9.45
C VAL A 207 -3.43 50.35 -8.06
N CYS A 208 -2.93 49.26 -7.47
CA CYS A 208 -2.23 49.32 -6.18
C CYS A 208 -1.05 50.30 -6.21
N ASN A 209 -0.24 50.24 -7.28
CA ASN A 209 0.89 51.17 -7.45
C ASN A 209 0.44 52.63 -7.65
N ALA A 210 -0.64 52.86 -8.41
CA ALA A 210 -1.14 54.21 -8.68
C ALA A 210 -1.78 54.88 -7.45
N PHE A 211 -2.48 54.09 -6.61
CA PHE A 211 -3.15 54.59 -5.40
C PHE A 211 -2.33 54.39 -4.12
N GLY A 212 -1.14 53.79 -4.20
CA GLY A 212 -0.27 53.50 -3.05
C GLY A 212 -0.85 52.47 -2.07
N ALA A 213 -1.71 51.56 -2.55
CA ALA A 213 -2.32 50.54 -1.70
C ALA A 213 -1.33 49.39 -1.44
N PRO A 214 -1.23 48.87 -0.20
CA PRO A 214 -0.27 47.83 0.16
C PRO A 214 -0.62 46.44 -0.41
N GLU A 215 -1.89 46.16 -0.68
CA GLU A 215 -2.37 44.87 -1.20
C GLU A 215 -3.46 45.06 -2.27
N GLN A 216 -3.69 44.01 -3.08
CA GLN A 216 -4.78 43.97 -4.05
C GLN A 216 -6.13 44.02 -3.34
N THR A 217 -7.00 44.92 -3.78
CA THR A 217 -8.32 45.09 -3.19
C THR A 217 -9.27 44.01 -3.72
N ASP A 218 -10.20 43.55 -2.87
CA ASP A 218 -11.22 42.61 -3.31
C ASP A 218 -12.12 43.20 -4.41
N LEU A 219 -12.79 42.32 -5.17
CA LEU A 219 -13.63 42.73 -6.30
C LEU A 219 -14.77 43.67 -5.87
N HIS A 220 -15.28 43.49 -4.65
CA HIS A 220 -16.39 44.29 -4.13
C HIS A 220 -15.98 45.72 -3.78
N ALA A 221 -14.83 45.90 -3.14
CA ALA A 221 -14.26 47.21 -2.85
C ALA A 221 -13.82 47.90 -4.14
N ALA A 222 -13.19 47.17 -5.08
CA ALA A 222 -12.84 47.72 -6.39
C ALA A 222 -14.08 48.26 -7.14
N ALA A 223 -15.20 47.53 -7.10
CA ALA A 223 -16.46 47.97 -7.70
C ALA A 223 -17.01 49.27 -7.05
N LYS A 224 -16.93 49.38 -5.72
CA LYS A 224 -17.32 50.61 -5.00
C LYS A 224 -16.43 51.78 -5.37
N THR A 225 -15.11 51.58 -5.40
CA THR A 225 -14.15 52.61 -5.78
C THR A 225 -14.39 53.09 -7.21
N ARG A 226 -14.66 52.18 -8.15
CA ARG A 226 -15.01 52.54 -9.53
C ARG A 226 -16.29 53.39 -9.59
N ALA A 227 -17.33 52.99 -8.88
CA ALA A 227 -18.59 53.73 -8.83
C ALA A 227 -18.42 55.15 -8.24
N LEU A 228 -17.53 55.32 -7.27
CA LEU A 228 -17.19 56.64 -6.71
C LEU A 228 -16.36 57.48 -7.70
N LEU A 229 -15.40 56.87 -8.40
CA LEU A 229 -14.61 57.53 -9.44
C LEU A 229 -15.48 58.01 -10.61
N GLU A 230 -16.49 57.25 -11.01
CA GLU A 230 -17.44 57.64 -12.06
C GLU A 230 -18.33 58.83 -11.66
N GLN A 231 -18.51 59.08 -10.36
CA GLN A 231 -19.29 60.22 -9.84
C GLN A 231 -18.46 61.51 -9.67
N LEU A 232 -17.12 61.41 -9.76
CA LEU A 232 -16.25 62.56 -9.66
C LEU A 232 -16.30 63.38 -10.96
N PRO A 233 -16.55 64.70 -10.91
CA PRO A 233 -16.49 65.54 -12.10
C PRO A 233 -15.07 65.51 -12.69
N PRO A 234 -14.92 65.56 -14.02
CA PRO A 234 -13.60 65.59 -14.64
C PRO A 234 -12.81 66.80 -14.12
N PRO A 235 -11.49 66.66 -13.91
CA PRO A 235 -10.69 67.77 -13.43
C PRO A 235 -10.78 68.94 -14.43
N PRO A 236 -10.84 70.20 -13.96
CA PRO A 236 -10.82 71.35 -14.84
C PRO A 236 -9.57 71.31 -15.72
N GLY A 237 -9.71 71.54 -17.03
CA GLY A 237 -8.62 71.37 -18.02
C GLY A 237 -7.40 72.27 -17.84
N THR A 238 -7.41 73.16 -16.85
CA THR A 238 -6.33 74.11 -16.50
C THR A 238 -5.64 73.78 -15.17
N VAL A 239 -5.90 72.61 -14.56
CA VAL A 239 -5.25 72.24 -13.30
C VAL A 239 -3.87 71.66 -13.58
N ASP A 240 -2.83 72.37 -13.15
CA ASP A 240 -1.46 71.87 -13.14
C ASP A 240 -1.25 70.93 -11.94
N PHE A 241 -1.35 69.62 -12.19
CA PHE A 241 -1.17 68.58 -11.17
C PHE A 241 0.26 68.54 -10.59
N SER A 242 1.23 69.22 -11.20
CA SER A 242 2.58 69.34 -10.62
C SER A 242 2.59 70.18 -9.34
N LEU A 243 1.64 71.12 -9.19
CA LEU A 243 1.48 71.94 -7.99
C LEU A 243 0.94 71.13 -6.81
N LEU A 244 0.03 70.18 -7.05
CA LEU A 244 -0.50 69.30 -5.99
C LEU A 244 0.61 68.49 -5.32
N ARG A 245 1.58 68.00 -6.09
CA ARG A 245 2.73 67.25 -5.56
C ARG A 245 3.66 68.10 -4.69
N ARG A 246 3.73 69.42 -4.93
CA ARG A 246 4.45 70.39 -4.08
C ARG A 246 3.65 70.84 -2.86
N MET A 247 2.31 70.86 -2.96
CA MET A 247 1.43 71.26 -1.87
C MET A 247 1.29 70.18 -0.79
N PHE A 248 1.42 68.91 -1.17
CA PHE A 248 1.27 67.74 -0.29
C PHE A 248 2.55 66.91 -0.26
N ASP A 249 3.69 67.58 -0.11
CA ASP A 249 5.00 66.94 -0.04
C ASP A 249 5.22 66.28 1.34
N PRO A 250 5.38 64.95 1.43
CA PRO A 250 5.53 64.23 2.70
C PRO A 250 6.75 64.68 3.51
N ASP A 251 7.81 65.13 2.82
CA ASP A 251 9.05 65.60 3.46
C ASP A 251 8.87 66.98 4.12
N SER A 252 7.89 67.77 3.64
CA SER A 252 7.61 69.13 4.09
C SER A 252 6.51 69.20 5.17
N ASP A 253 5.55 68.26 5.19
CA ASP A 253 4.50 68.12 6.22
C ASP A 253 4.35 66.65 6.68
N PRO A 254 5.33 66.12 7.44
CA PRO A 254 5.33 64.72 7.85
C PRO A 254 4.19 64.34 8.80
N SER A 255 3.55 65.33 9.43
CA SER A 255 2.40 65.13 10.33
C SER A 255 1.05 65.22 9.61
N GLY A 256 1.03 65.66 8.36
CA GLY A 256 -0.19 65.87 7.56
C GLY A 256 -1.14 66.95 8.09
N GLN A 257 -0.73 67.73 9.10
CA GLN A 257 -1.60 68.71 9.76
C GLN A 257 -1.89 69.91 8.85
N PHE A 258 -0.88 70.38 8.11
CA PHE A 258 -1.05 71.49 7.16
C PHE A 258 -1.92 71.05 5.98
N SER A 259 -1.64 69.85 5.47
CA SER A 259 -2.39 69.19 4.40
C SER A 259 -3.87 69.01 4.76
N SER A 260 -4.15 68.52 5.97
CA SER A 260 -5.51 68.33 6.49
C SER A 260 -6.26 69.66 6.65
N ARG A 261 -5.59 70.69 7.18
CA ARG A 261 -6.18 72.02 7.37
C ARG A 261 -6.54 72.66 6.03
N LEU A 262 -5.65 72.59 5.05
CA LEU A 262 -5.85 73.13 3.71
C LEU A 262 -7.00 72.43 2.99
N LEU A 263 -7.11 71.09 3.09
CA LEU A 263 -8.25 70.34 2.55
C LEU A 263 -9.56 70.70 3.26
N SER A 264 -9.55 70.90 4.58
CA SER A 264 -10.74 71.31 5.35
C SER A 264 -11.22 72.73 5.01
N GLU A 265 -10.29 73.65 4.75
CA GLU A 265 -10.61 75.02 4.34
C GLU A 265 -11.17 75.04 2.91
N VAL A 266 -10.54 74.31 1.98
CA VAL A 266 -11.02 74.22 0.59
C VAL A 266 -12.40 73.56 0.53
N THR A 267 -12.64 72.49 1.29
CA THR A 267 -13.97 71.86 1.36
C THR A 267 -15.02 72.77 2.01
N ALA A 268 -14.65 73.57 3.01
CA ALA A 268 -15.55 74.57 3.60
C ALA A 268 -15.91 75.71 2.62
N VAL A 269 -14.96 76.13 1.78
CA VAL A 269 -15.18 77.16 0.74
C VAL A 269 -16.05 76.62 -0.39
N VAL A 270 -15.78 75.40 -0.88
CA VAL A 270 -16.56 74.76 -1.94
C VAL A 270 -17.97 74.40 -1.45
N GLY A 271 -18.12 74.00 -0.18
CA GLY A 271 -19.42 73.73 0.44
C GLY A 271 -20.29 74.98 0.65
N LYS A 272 -19.70 76.19 0.66
CA LYS A 272 -20.43 77.47 0.68
C LYS A 272 -20.74 78.01 -0.73
N ALA A 273 -20.07 77.50 -1.76
CA ALA A 273 -20.24 77.91 -3.16
C ALA A 273 -21.22 77.00 -3.95
N ARG A 274 -21.71 75.93 -3.32
CA ARG A 274 -22.85 75.12 -3.76
C ARG A 274 -24.13 75.54 -3.05
#